data_AF-A0A971JVC3-F1
#
_entry.id   AF-A0A971JVC3-F1
#
_cell.length_a   1.000
_cell.length_b   1.000
_cell.length_c   1.000
_cell.angle_alpha   90.00
_cell.angle_beta   90.00
_cell.angle_gamma   90.00
#
_symmetry.space_group_name_H-M   'P 1'
#
loop_
_entity.id
_entity.type
_entity.pdbx_description
1 polymer ?
#
loop_
_entity_poly.entity_id
_entity_poly.type
_entity_poly.pdbx_seq_one_letter_code
_entity_poly.pdbx_strand_id
1 'polypeptide(L)'
;MSLRRALAVLLGAALPVAALAAPGPAGAATTFDPAAARGWLLDQQQADGGFELSGFPGFETPDAVLALAAVGQTGTGWDEAEALAAVEAATTDGGADPLDAVDAWVDSVQGGDDATAAAAQAGKVVALVTEPLGLDAGDFDPADDSTAPVDLLAAIEAAEGDGSYPSLVFTAQVYVAWALGALGEPVPSALIDLIEGAQKPNGGFDYSGLPDPGPVDPDTTAVAIIALVVAGEPADGPTVAAARAALGRTQTPTGDWAAAFDDGNPNSTAMVALVAATLGLRVEDPAWRDAADERLAGLPLPSPIRALARWQVDDGHVSSPNDAWGLNTFATAQALQAIAADSGAWPYVVDAGIEAPAVNADRRLVNALYLDLLGRPADAAGAAFWEGELAAGRTPAEVARALTGTREYAIRVAHDGAERYLGGELTAAELDEAVTDVRAGRRTALYGRMLAEGDAPADEWAADLFRLALGREGSDADVAWIVDSVDGGARTRAQAATAVLDSSEGRGRWVSETYRDRLRRHAGAAERAFWVGQLGRGRNPSHLVAQIAGSAEYRSLTLPTVR
;
A
#
# COMPACT_ATOMS: atom_id res chain seq x y z
N MET A 1 28.21 20.38 -5.46
CA MET A 1 27.00 19.54 -5.57
C MET A 1 26.89 18.82 -4.24
N SER A 2 26.14 19.43 -3.31
CA SER A 2 26.40 19.38 -1.86
C SER A 2 25.50 18.38 -1.11
N LEU A 3 25.94 18.08 0.12
CA LEU A 3 25.33 17.36 1.26
C LEU A 3 23.79 17.16 1.28
N ARG A 4 22.99 17.99 0.62
CA ARG A 4 21.53 17.87 0.53
C ARG A 4 21.04 16.60 -0.18
N ARG A 5 21.89 15.92 -0.95
CA ARG A 5 21.58 14.60 -1.53
C ARG A 5 21.98 13.43 -0.62
N ALA A 6 22.95 13.60 0.28
CA ALA A 6 23.32 12.54 1.23
C ALA A 6 22.22 12.35 2.30
N LEU A 7 21.63 13.45 2.80
CA LEU A 7 20.51 13.38 3.75
C LEU A 7 19.19 12.87 3.15
N ALA A 8 18.95 13.08 1.86
CA ALA A 8 17.74 12.61 1.18
C ALA A 8 17.79 11.09 0.89
N VAL A 9 18.99 10.52 0.82
CA VAL A 9 19.21 9.12 0.42
C VAL A 9 19.39 8.19 1.62
N LEU A 10 19.78 8.72 2.79
CA LEU A 10 19.82 7.96 4.05
C LEU A 10 18.42 7.55 4.59
N LEU A 11 17.32 8.16 4.09
CA LEU A 11 16.03 8.18 4.79
C LEU A 11 14.79 8.03 3.88
N GLY A 12 14.91 7.40 2.72
CA GLY A 12 13.75 7.05 1.90
C GLY A 12 12.97 8.25 1.32
N ALA A 13 13.61 9.39 1.05
CA ALA A 13 12.92 10.50 0.38
C ALA A 13 12.58 10.11 -1.07
N ALA A 14 11.28 9.99 -1.35
CA ALA A 14 10.78 9.91 -2.72
C ALA A 14 11.28 11.13 -3.52
N LEU A 15 12.20 10.91 -4.46
CA LEU A 15 12.50 11.90 -5.49
C LEU A 15 11.22 12.15 -6.31
N PRO A 16 10.94 13.39 -6.77
CA PRO A 16 9.76 13.64 -7.59
C PRO A 16 9.90 12.85 -8.92
N VAL A 17 9.10 11.79 -9.07
CA VAL A 17 9.18 10.84 -10.18
C VAL A 17 8.30 11.32 -11.35
N ALA A 18 8.88 11.37 -12.54
CA ALA A 18 8.10 11.33 -13.78
C ALA A 18 7.64 9.88 -14.01
N ALA A 19 6.35 9.65 -14.17
CA ALA A 19 5.72 8.35 -14.37
C ALA A 19 6.41 7.53 -15.49
N LEU A 20 7.29 6.62 -15.10
CA LEU A 20 7.63 5.42 -15.86
C LEU A 20 6.71 4.32 -15.32
N ALA A 21 6.08 3.56 -16.21
CA ALA A 21 5.26 2.43 -15.78
C ALA A 21 6.13 1.46 -14.98
N ALA A 22 5.86 1.36 -13.67
CA ALA A 22 6.50 0.39 -12.80
C ALA A 22 6.16 -1.03 -13.28
N PRO A 23 7.07 -2.00 -13.18
CA PRO A 23 6.70 -3.39 -13.36
C PRO A 23 5.67 -3.78 -12.29
N GLY A 24 4.49 -4.23 -12.72
CA GLY A 24 3.47 -4.77 -11.82
C GLY A 24 3.87 -6.12 -11.22
N PRO A 25 3.07 -6.68 -10.29
CA PRO A 25 3.39 -7.89 -9.55
C PRO A 25 3.73 -9.08 -10.47
N ALA A 26 4.77 -9.83 -10.09
CA ALA A 26 5.41 -10.85 -10.93
C ALA A 26 4.58 -12.12 -11.18
N GLY A 27 3.47 -12.34 -10.47
CA GLY A 27 2.58 -13.46 -10.81
C GLY A 27 1.48 -13.82 -9.81
N ALA A 28 0.87 -14.99 -10.06
CA ALA A 28 -0.26 -15.54 -9.30
C ALA A 28 0.15 -16.31 -8.03
N ALA A 29 1.39 -16.13 -7.55
CA ALA A 29 1.90 -16.81 -6.36
C ALA A 29 0.96 -16.56 -5.15
N THR A 30 0.67 -17.63 -4.42
CA THR A 30 -0.27 -17.59 -3.28
C THR A 30 0.42 -17.72 -1.93
N THR A 31 1.71 -18.03 -1.92
CA THR A 31 2.51 -18.33 -0.73
C THR A 31 3.90 -17.73 -0.90
N PHE A 32 4.38 -17.04 0.13
CA PHE A 32 5.74 -16.50 0.18
C PHE A 32 6.74 -17.61 0.55
N ASP A 33 7.89 -17.67 -0.11
CA ASP A 33 8.99 -18.58 0.19
C ASP A 33 10.13 -17.81 0.91
N PRO A 34 10.15 -17.81 2.26
CA PRO A 34 11.18 -17.10 3.01
C PRO A 34 12.56 -17.72 2.85
N ALA A 35 12.66 -19.02 2.52
CA ALA A 35 13.96 -19.66 2.32
C ALA A 35 14.60 -19.22 1.00
N ALA A 36 13.82 -19.12 -0.08
CA ALA A 36 14.30 -18.58 -1.35
C ALA A 36 14.69 -17.10 -1.23
N ALA A 37 13.87 -16.28 -0.57
CA ALA A 37 14.17 -14.87 -0.34
C ALA A 37 15.43 -14.66 0.53
N ARG A 38 15.59 -15.45 1.60
CA ARG A 38 16.83 -15.44 2.41
C ARG A 38 18.04 -15.87 1.59
N GLY A 39 17.90 -16.92 0.77
CA GLY A 39 18.98 -17.39 -0.12
C GLY A 39 19.42 -16.30 -1.09
N TRP A 40 18.47 -15.66 -1.77
CA TRP A 40 18.76 -14.55 -2.66
C TRP A 40 19.44 -13.38 -1.94
N LEU A 41 18.98 -13.02 -0.74
CA LEU A 41 19.57 -11.94 0.06
C LEU A 41 21.03 -12.23 0.36
N LEU A 42 21.35 -13.43 0.84
CA LEU A 42 22.73 -13.87 1.11
C LEU A 42 23.60 -13.88 -0.15
N ASP A 43 23.04 -14.22 -1.31
CA ASP A 43 23.76 -14.14 -2.59
C ASP A 43 24.15 -12.70 -2.98
N GLN A 44 23.54 -11.67 -2.38
CA GLN A 44 23.88 -10.25 -2.61
C GLN A 44 24.97 -9.73 -1.68
N GLN A 45 25.43 -10.53 -0.72
CA GLN A 45 26.41 -10.07 0.27
C GLN A 45 27.74 -9.68 -0.40
N GLN A 46 28.25 -8.50 -0.04
CA GLN A 46 29.49 -7.94 -0.55
C GLN A 46 30.69 -8.40 0.28
N ALA A 47 31.91 -8.15 -0.22
CA ALA A 47 33.14 -8.64 0.39
C ALA A 47 33.45 -8.01 1.76
N ASP A 48 32.87 -6.85 2.06
CA ASP A 48 32.92 -6.19 3.37
C ASP A 48 31.84 -6.71 4.34
N GLY A 49 31.05 -7.70 3.93
CA GLY A 49 29.95 -8.26 4.69
C GLY A 49 28.60 -7.55 4.48
N GLY A 50 28.59 -6.39 3.82
CA GLY A 50 27.41 -5.55 3.64
C GLY A 50 26.49 -5.96 2.49
N PHE A 51 25.38 -5.23 2.34
CA PHE A 51 24.35 -5.48 1.32
C PHE A 51 24.04 -4.24 0.45
N GLU A 52 24.94 -3.25 0.41
CA GLU A 52 24.73 -1.96 -0.28
C GLU A 52 24.84 -2.05 -1.82
N LEU A 53 23.88 -2.69 -2.48
CA LEU A 53 23.85 -2.78 -3.95
C LEU A 53 23.63 -1.41 -4.61
N SER A 54 22.90 -0.52 -3.96
CA SER A 54 22.61 0.83 -4.42
C SER A 54 23.80 1.78 -4.30
N GLY A 55 24.84 1.37 -3.56
CA GLY A 55 26.06 2.16 -3.34
C GLY A 55 25.88 3.33 -2.37
N PHE A 56 24.90 3.25 -1.46
CA PHE A 56 24.62 4.27 -0.45
C PHE A 56 24.80 3.70 0.96
N PRO A 57 25.95 3.90 1.62
CA PRO A 57 26.23 3.31 2.93
C PRO A 57 25.11 3.55 3.96
N GLY A 58 24.65 2.46 4.60
CA GLY A 58 23.59 2.47 5.61
C GLY A 58 22.17 2.42 5.07
N PHE A 59 21.99 2.38 3.74
CA PHE A 59 20.68 2.31 3.13
C PHE A 59 20.08 0.91 3.26
N GLU A 60 20.83 -0.13 2.87
CA GLU A 60 20.35 -1.52 2.78
C GLU A 60 20.78 -2.41 3.95
N THR A 61 22.02 -2.24 4.43
CA THR A 61 22.65 -3.22 5.33
C THR A 61 21.93 -3.35 6.68
N PRO A 62 21.52 -2.27 7.38
CA PRO A 62 20.78 -2.40 8.63
C PRO A 62 19.45 -3.16 8.49
N ASP A 63 18.74 -2.96 7.37
CA ASP A 63 17.49 -3.68 7.09
C ASP A 63 17.75 -5.17 6.79
N ALA A 64 18.84 -5.48 6.06
CA ALA A 64 19.27 -6.86 5.82
C ALA A 64 19.68 -7.57 7.13
N VAL A 65 20.36 -6.87 8.04
CA VAL A 65 20.69 -7.38 9.39
C VAL A 65 19.43 -7.79 10.14
N LEU A 66 18.45 -6.88 10.27
CA LEU A 66 17.20 -7.19 10.97
C LEU A 66 16.41 -8.31 10.27
N ALA A 67 16.46 -8.37 8.94
CA ALA A 67 15.81 -9.44 8.17
C ALA A 67 16.42 -10.81 8.49
N LEU A 68 17.75 -10.92 8.47
CA LEU A 68 18.48 -12.16 8.78
C LEU A 68 18.26 -12.60 10.23
N ALA A 69 18.29 -11.66 11.16
CA ALA A 69 17.97 -11.87 12.56
C ALA A 69 16.55 -12.42 12.74
N ALA A 70 15.56 -11.83 12.07
CA ALA A 70 14.16 -12.21 12.19
C ALA A 70 13.85 -13.59 11.61
N VAL A 71 14.40 -13.92 10.44
CA VAL A 71 14.21 -15.27 9.85
C VAL A 71 15.12 -16.34 10.45
N GLY A 72 16.08 -15.93 11.30
CA GLY A 72 16.92 -16.81 12.09
C GLY A 72 16.24 -17.37 13.35
N GLN A 73 15.14 -16.74 13.79
CA GLN A 73 14.38 -17.16 14.97
C GLN A 73 13.80 -18.56 14.81
N THR A 74 13.98 -19.42 15.81
CA THR A 74 13.47 -20.80 15.80
C THR A 74 12.25 -21.01 16.71
N GLY A 75 12.00 -20.06 17.62
CA GLY A 75 10.92 -20.09 18.61
C GLY A 75 9.71 -19.23 18.28
N THR A 76 8.78 -19.12 19.24
CA THR A 76 7.65 -18.18 19.21
C THR A 76 8.01 -16.95 20.04
N GLY A 77 8.57 -15.94 19.41
CA GLY A 77 9.06 -14.73 20.06
C GLY A 77 10.45 -14.34 19.56
N TRP A 78 10.98 -13.25 20.12
CA TRP A 78 12.30 -12.76 19.80
C TRP A 78 13.32 -13.23 20.84
N ASP A 79 14.41 -13.82 20.40
CA ASP A 79 15.59 -14.16 21.18
C ASP A 79 16.81 -13.46 20.57
N GLU A 80 17.41 -12.55 21.34
CA GLU A 80 18.56 -11.73 20.93
C GLU A 80 19.78 -12.59 20.58
N ALA A 81 20.00 -13.71 21.28
CA ALA A 81 21.15 -14.56 21.02
C ALA A 81 20.97 -15.37 19.73
N GLU A 82 19.75 -15.85 19.45
CA GLU A 82 19.43 -16.45 18.13
C GLU A 82 19.53 -15.42 17.01
N ALA A 83 19.08 -14.18 17.27
CA ALA A 83 19.13 -13.07 16.33
C ALA A 83 20.60 -12.75 15.94
N LEU A 84 21.45 -12.52 16.94
CA LEU A 84 22.87 -12.24 16.75
C LEU A 84 23.58 -13.38 16.02
N ALA A 85 23.39 -14.63 16.48
CA ALA A 85 24.00 -15.79 15.85
C ALA A 85 23.56 -15.98 14.38
N ALA A 86 22.33 -15.61 14.03
CA ALA A 86 21.85 -15.70 12.65
C ALA A 86 22.51 -14.66 11.72
N VAL A 87 22.82 -13.47 12.24
CA VAL A 87 23.55 -12.41 11.52
C VAL A 87 25.02 -12.78 11.36
N GLU A 88 25.70 -13.17 12.43
CA GLU A 88 27.11 -13.60 12.40
C GLU A 88 27.31 -14.82 11.47
N ALA A 89 26.32 -15.72 11.39
CA ALA A 89 26.37 -16.87 10.51
C ALA A 89 26.30 -16.52 9.01
N ALA A 90 25.92 -15.28 8.65
CA ALA A 90 26.03 -14.75 7.29
C ALA A 90 27.47 -14.27 7.02
N THR A 91 28.47 -15.13 7.27
CA THR A 91 29.87 -14.79 7.04
C THR A 91 30.25 -15.04 5.58
N THR A 92 30.95 -14.07 4.98
CA THR A 92 31.59 -14.21 3.67
C THR A 92 32.76 -15.20 3.71
N ASP A 93 33.24 -15.64 2.54
CA ASP A 93 34.48 -16.43 2.42
C ASP A 93 35.72 -15.69 3.00
N GLY A 94 35.65 -14.35 3.06
CA GLY A 94 36.69 -13.49 3.63
C GLY A 94 36.67 -13.40 5.15
N GLY A 95 35.62 -13.92 5.80
CA GLY A 95 35.43 -13.87 7.25
C GLY A 95 34.64 -12.66 7.75
N ALA A 96 34.25 -11.73 6.87
CA ALA A 96 33.40 -10.59 7.22
C ALA A 96 31.92 -11.00 7.23
N ASP A 97 31.17 -10.55 8.22
CA ASP A 97 29.73 -10.67 8.35
C ASP A 97 29.05 -9.29 8.27
N PRO A 98 27.71 -9.20 8.32
CA PRO A 98 27.00 -7.93 8.13
C PRO A 98 27.32 -6.85 9.19
N LEU A 99 27.77 -7.24 10.39
CA LEU A 99 28.12 -6.30 11.45
C LEU A 99 29.43 -5.58 11.14
N ASP A 100 30.41 -6.23 10.48
CA ASP A 100 31.64 -5.56 10.01
C ASP A 100 31.33 -4.36 9.10
N ALA A 101 30.36 -4.52 8.19
CA ALA A 101 29.96 -3.44 7.28
C ALA A 101 29.21 -2.31 8.01
N VAL A 102 28.38 -2.64 9.01
CA VAL A 102 27.71 -1.63 9.84
C VAL A 102 28.72 -0.88 10.68
N ASP A 103 29.69 -1.57 11.26
CA ASP A 103 30.75 -0.99 12.08
C ASP A 103 31.62 -0.03 11.28
N ALA A 104 32.12 -0.47 10.14
CA ALA A 104 32.89 0.38 9.23
C ALA A 104 32.10 1.63 8.78
N TRP A 105 30.78 1.50 8.62
CA TRP A 105 29.91 2.64 8.32
C TRP A 105 29.79 3.59 9.52
N VAL A 106 29.57 3.07 10.72
CA VAL A 106 29.54 3.84 11.98
C VAL A 106 30.84 4.62 12.16
N ASP A 107 31.98 3.96 12.08
CA ASP A 107 33.31 4.57 12.18
C ASP A 107 33.54 5.67 11.16
N SER A 108 33.09 5.46 9.92
CA SER A 108 33.27 6.42 8.83
C SER A 108 32.54 7.74 9.05
N VAL A 109 31.40 7.71 9.76
CA VAL A 109 30.56 8.87 10.02
C VAL A 109 30.96 9.52 11.34
N GLN A 110 31.23 8.72 12.38
CA GLN A 110 31.62 9.19 13.72
C GLN A 110 33.04 9.71 13.76
N GLY A 111 33.93 9.23 12.89
CA GLY A 111 35.25 9.81 12.66
C GLY A 111 35.22 11.18 11.96
N GLY A 112 34.04 11.69 11.57
CA GLY A 112 33.84 13.01 10.98
C GLY A 112 33.40 14.09 11.99
N ASP A 113 33.34 15.35 11.53
CA ASP A 113 32.90 16.51 12.35
C ASP A 113 31.38 16.82 12.20
N ASP A 114 30.55 15.87 11.73
CA ASP A 114 29.13 16.07 11.45
C ASP A 114 28.22 15.34 12.46
N ALA A 115 28.00 15.97 13.61
CA ALA A 115 27.12 15.45 14.67
C ALA A 115 25.67 15.19 14.19
N THR A 116 25.22 15.86 13.12
CA THR A 116 23.86 15.63 12.58
C THR A 116 23.79 14.31 11.83
N ALA A 117 24.80 14.00 11.02
CA ALA A 117 24.91 12.72 10.34
C ALA A 117 25.11 11.56 11.33
N ALA A 118 25.95 11.77 12.34
CA ALA A 118 26.20 10.81 13.42
C ALA A 118 24.92 10.45 14.19
N ALA A 119 24.13 11.43 14.61
CA ALA A 119 22.87 11.18 15.32
C ALA A 119 21.83 10.46 14.45
N ALA A 120 21.71 10.84 13.17
CA ALA A 120 20.77 10.17 12.24
C ALA A 120 21.16 8.71 12.00
N GLN A 121 22.45 8.42 11.82
CA GLN A 121 22.98 7.07 11.71
C GLN A 121 22.73 6.28 13.00
N ALA A 122 23.11 6.83 14.15
CA ALA A 122 22.95 6.18 15.45
C ALA A 122 21.50 5.78 15.72
N GLY A 123 20.53 6.65 15.44
CA GLY A 123 19.10 6.31 15.59
C GLY A 123 18.68 5.09 14.74
N LYS A 124 19.15 4.98 13.49
CA LYS A 124 18.84 3.83 12.62
C LYS A 124 19.56 2.57 13.08
N VAL A 125 20.84 2.66 13.44
CA VAL A 125 21.64 1.52 13.91
C VAL A 125 21.09 0.96 15.21
N VAL A 126 20.71 1.82 16.16
CA VAL A 126 20.09 1.35 17.42
C VAL A 126 18.77 0.62 17.16
N ALA A 127 17.89 1.22 16.35
CA ALA A 127 16.55 0.68 16.10
C ALA A 127 16.52 -0.60 15.25
N LEU A 128 17.54 -0.87 14.42
CA LEU A 128 17.53 -2.01 13.49
C LEU A 128 18.64 -3.03 13.74
N VAL A 129 19.69 -2.65 14.48
CA VAL A 129 20.88 -3.48 14.68
C VAL A 129 21.16 -3.70 16.16
N THR A 130 21.40 -2.67 16.98
CA THR A 130 21.89 -2.93 18.34
C THR A 130 20.83 -3.57 19.22
N GLU A 131 19.66 -2.93 19.36
CA GLU A 131 18.59 -3.41 20.23
C GLU A 131 18.04 -4.77 19.78
N PRO A 132 17.76 -5.02 18.48
CA PRO A 132 17.31 -6.34 18.04
C PRO A 132 18.33 -7.47 18.29
N LEU A 133 19.62 -7.16 18.37
CA LEU A 133 20.68 -8.16 18.55
C LEU A 133 21.23 -8.22 19.97
N GLY A 134 20.76 -7.37 20.88
CA GLY A 134 21.30 -7.27 22.24
C GLY A 134 22.74 -6.73 22.31
N LEU A 135 23.15 -5.91 21.34
CA LEU A 135 24.47 -5.25 21.33
C LEU A 135 24.45 -3.97 22.17
N ASP A 136 25.58 -3.65 22.83
CA ASP A 136 25.69 -2.43 23.64
C ASP A 136 25.83 -1.19 22.76
N ALA A 137 24.79 -0.34 22.75
CA ALA A 137 24.80 0.90 21.98
C ALA A 137 25.78 1.96 22.51
N GLY A 138 26.22 1.85 23.77
CA GLY A 138 27.21 2.75 24.37
C GLY A 138 28.67 2.32 24.11
N ASP A 139 28.87 1.11 23.59
CA ASP A 139 30.17 0.46 23.38
C ASP A 139 30.20 -0.28 22.03
N PHE A 140 29.66 0.33 20.97
CA PHE A 140 29.47 -0.33 19.68
C PHE A 140 30.80 -0.44 18.91
N ASP A 141 31.30 -1.68 18.78
CA ASP A 141 32.49 -2.09 18.01
C ASP A 141 32.42 -3.62 17.75
N PRO A 142 31.42 -4.11 16.98
CA PRO A 142 31.26 -5.54 16.77
C PRO A 142 32.39 -6.19 15.97
N ALA A 143 33.17 -5.43 15.18
CA ALA A 143 34.33 -5.97 14.46
C ALA A 143 35.60 -6.08 15.34
N ASP A 144 35.63 -5.42 16.51
CA ASP A 144 36.80 -5.31 17.42
C ASP A 144 38.05 -4.82 16.66
N ASP A 145 37.86 -3.87 15.73
CA ASP A 145 38.91 -3.34 14.85
C ASP A 145 39.17 -1.84 15.03
N SER A 146 38.33 -1.18 15.82
CA SER A 146 38.45 0.23 16.16
C SER A 146 39.44 0.46 17.32
N THR A 147 40.01 1.67 17.41
CA THR A 147 40.87 2.02 18.57
C THR A 147 40.07 2.36 19.84
N ALA A 148 38.80 2.71 19.67
CA ALA A 148 37.89 3.05 20.74
C ALA A 148 36.46 2.85 20.21
N PRO A 149 35.63 2.09 20.93
CA PRO A 149 34.24 1.83 20.55
C PRO A 149 33.43 3.12 20.47
N VAL A 150 32.36 3.08 19.67
CA VAL A 150 31.47 4.22 19.43
C VAL A 150 30.29 4.20 20.40
N ASP A 151 30.09 5.32 21.08
CA ASP A 151 28.88 5.57 21.89
C ASP A 151 27.78 6.19 21.01
N LEU A 152 26.88 5.34 20.51
CA LEU A 152 25.76 5.74 19.66
C LEU A 152 24.74 6.58 20.43
N LEU A 153 24.55 6.33 21.73
CA LEU A 153 23.66 7.13 22.57
C LEU A 153 24.21 8.55 22.75
N ALA A 154 25.50 8.70 23.03
CA ALA A 154 26.14 10.01 23.09
C ALA A 154 26.06 10.77 21.75
N ALA A 155 26.13 10.06 20.62
CA ALA A 155 25.94 10.66 19.30
C ALA A 155 24.51 11.21 19.12
N ILE A 156 23.48 10.47 19.59
CA ILE A 156 22.10 10.95 19.63
C ILE A 156 22.01 12.19 20.53
N GLU A 157 22.45 12.11 21.78
CA GLU A 157 22.41 13.21 22.75
C GLU A 157 23.09 14.49 22.24
N ALA A 158 24.19 14.35 21.49
CA ALA A 158 24.92 15.49 20.93
C ALA A 158 24.07 16.34 19.95
N ALA A 159 23.03 15.77 19.33
CA ALA A 159 22.13 16.44 18.41
C ALA A 159 20.80 16.92 19.04
N GLU A 160 20.59 16.69 20.35
CA GLU A 160 19.30 16.90 21.04
C GLU A 160 18.73 18.32 20.88
N GLY A 161 19.60 19.34 20.99
CA GLY A 161 19.19 20.74 20.87
C GLY A 161 18.21 21.16 21.96
N ASP A 162 16.96 21.45 21.60
CA ASP A 162 15.86 21.75 22.54
C ASP A 162 15.02 20.52 22.89
N GLY A 163 15.52 19.32 22.60
CA GLY A 163 14.82 18.06 22.71
C GLY A 163 14.08 17.65 21.44
N SER A 164 13.96 18.52 20.43
CA SER A 164 13.31 18.19 19.15
C SER A 164 14.28 17.70 18.08
N TYR A 165 15.59 17.71 18.35
CA TYR A 165 16.64 17.37 17.37
C TYR A 165 16.53 18.20 16.08
N PRO A 166 16.54 19.55 16.15
CA PRO A 166 16.13 20.42 15.04
C PRO A 166 17.08 20.40 13.83
N SER A 167 18.27 19.81 13.96
CA SER A 167 19.19 19.62 12.84
C SER A 167 18.83 18.40 11.98
N LEU A 168 18.08 17.44 12.54
CA LEU A 168 17.65 16.24 11.86
C LEU A 168 16.45 16.52 10.96
N VAL A 169 16.35 15.76 9.88
CA VAL A 169 15.12 15.70 9.09
C VAL A 169 14.11 14.79 9.78
N PHE A 170 12.82 14.94 9.43
CA PHE A 170 11.71 14.29 10.12
C PHE A 170 11.91 12.78 10.34
N THR A 171 12.21 12.01 9.29
CA THR A 171 12.40 10.56 9.41
C THR A 171 13.53 10.19 10.39
N ALA A 172 14.62 10.97 10.45
CA ALA A 172 15.69 10.74 11.43
C ALA A 172 15.25 11.09 12.86
N GLN A 173 14.44 12.13 13.03
CA GLN A 173 13.80 12.43 14.33
C GLN A 173 12.92 11.26 14.79
N VAL A 174 12.18 10.63 13.88
CA VAL A 174 11.36 9.44 14.19
C VAL A 174 12.24 8.25 14.59
N TYR A 175 13.33 7.98 13.88
CA TYR A 175 14.29 6.92 14.27
C TYR A 175 14.96 7.20 15.61
N VAL A 176 15.25 8.46 15.95
CA VAL A 176 15.76 8.81 17.28
C VAL A 176 14.73 8.52 18.37
N ALA A 177 13.45 8.84 18.15
CA ALA A 177 12.39 8.50 19.11
C ALA A 177 12.26 6.98 19.30
N TRP A 178 12.34 6.21 18.20
CA TRP A 178 12.36 4.75 18.24
C TRP A 178 13.57 4.24 19.04
N ALA A 179 14.78 4.69 18.70
CA ALA A 179 16.01 4.27 19.36
C ALA A 179 16.00 4.52 20.87
N LEU A 180 15.63 5.73 21.30
CA LEU A 180 15.53 6.06 22.73
C LEU A 180 14.49 5.20 23.44
N GLY A 181 13.31 5.01 22.84
CA GLY A 181 12.27 4.14 23.39
C GLY A 181 12.72 2.68 23.52
N ALA A 182 13.43 2.18 22.51
CA ALA A 182 13.95 0.80 22.49
C ALA A 182 15.00 0.58 23.60
N LEU A 183 15.93 1.53 23.76
CA LEU A 183 16.93 1.55 24.84
C LEU A 183 16.30 1.70 26.24
N GLY A 184 15.01 2.03 26.33
CA GLY A 184 14.34 2.38 27.60
C GLY A 184 14.75 3.74 28.16
N GLU A 185 15.37 4.59 27.34
CA GLU A 185 15.75 5.95 27.68
C GLU A 185 14.54 6.91 27.63
N PRO A 186 14.52 7.98 28.45
CA PRO A 186 13.45 8.97 28.38
C PRO A 186 13.41 9.67 27.01
N VAL A 187 12.30 9.51 26.28
CA VAL A 187 12.10 10.23 25.01
C VAL A 187 11.69 11.68 25.31
N PRO A 188 12.39 12.71 24.77
CA PRO A 188 12.04 14.10 25.02
C PRO A 188 10.62 14.43 24.56
N SER A 189 9.84 15.12 25.41
CA SER A 189 8.46 15.49 25.07
C SER A 189 8.38 16.40 23.84
N ALA A 190 9.39 17.24 23.62
CA ALA A 190 9.48 18.10 22.43
C ALA A 190 9.61 17.30 21.13
N LEU A 191 10.23 16.10 21.18
CA LEU A 191 10.32 15.20 20.05
C LEU A 191 8.96 14.51 19.79
N ILE A 192 8.29 14.04 20.84
CA ILE A 192 6.93 13.48 20.72
C ILE A 192 5.98 14.53 20.15
N ASP A 193 5.94 15.74 20.72
CA ASP A 193 5.11 16.85 20.25
C ASP A 193 5.38 17.20 18.78
N LEU A 194 6.65 17.13 18.34
CA LEU A 194 7.04 17.34 16.94
C LEU A 194 6.49 16.24 16.03
N ILE A 195 6.61 14.97 16.44
CA ILE A 195 6.10 13.83 15.66
C ILE A 195 4.58 13.91 15.58
N GLU A 196 3.88 14.06 16.70
CA GLU A 196 2.41 14.19 16.69
C GLU A 196 1.94 15.42 15.90
N GLY A 197 2.65 16.54 16.02
CA GLY A 197 2.35 17.78 15.31
C GLY A 197 2.55 17.71 13.79
N ALA A 198 3.29 16.73 13.29
CA ALA A 198 3.46 16.45 11.87
C ALA A 198 2.27 15.69 11.26
N GLN A 199 1.34 15.17 12.07
CA GLN A 199 0.23 14.36 11.57
C GLN A 199 -0.67 15.16 10.62
N LYS A 200 -0.89 14.61 9.43
CA LYS A 200 -1.73 15.23 8.40
C LYS A 200 -3.21 15.11 8.76
N PRO A 201 -4.10 15.96 8.18
CA PRO A 201 -5.54 15.86 8.40
C PRO A 201 -6.17 14.51 8.02
N ASN A 202 -5.50 13.71 7.18
CA ASN A 202 -5.94 12.36 6.80
C ASN A 202 -5.53 11.27 7.81
N GLY A 203 -4.78 11.63 8.85
CA GLY A 203 -4.25 10.77 9.92
C GLY A 203 -2.85 10.21 9.66
N GLY A 204 -2.35 10.29 8.43
CA GLY A 204 -1.02 9.78 8.08
C GLY A 204 0.11 10.79 8.30
N PHE A 205 1.32 10.33 7.99
CA PHE A 205 2.55 11.11 7.96
C PHE A 205 3.17 11.04 6.57
N ASP A 206 4.15 11.89 6.29
CA ASP A 206 5.08 11.74 5.17
C ASP A 206 6.47 12.29 5.56
N TYR A 207 7.44 12.07 4.68
CA TYR A 207 8.84 12.48 4.88
C TYR A 207 9.02 14.00 5.13
N SER A 208 8.02 14.83 4.80
CA SER A 208 8.13 16.28 4.98
C SER A 208 8.06 16.71 6.44
N GLY A 209 7.42 15.89 7.30
CA GLY A 209 7.14 16.26 8.68
C GLY A 209 6.16 17.42 8.81
N LEU A 210 5.33 17.68 7.79
CA LEU A 210 4.37 18.78 7.77
C LEU A 210 2.92 18.28 7.79
N PRO A 211 2.04 18.92 8.59
CA PRO A 211 0.61 18.59 8.68
C PRO A 211 -0.19 19.17 7.50
N ASP A 212 0.31 19.01 6.28
CA ASP A 212 -0.32 19.48 5.05
C ASP A 212 -1.41 18.50 4.55
N PRO A 213 -2.28 18.88 3.59
CA PRO A 213 -3.34 18.01 3.09
C PRO A 213 -2.85 17.00 2.02
N GLY A 214 -1.57 16.66 1.99
CA GLY A 214 -0.98 15.66 1.09
C GLY A 214 -1.49 14.24 1.31
N PRO A 215 -1.10 13.28 0.45
CA PRO A 215 -1.48 11.88 0.60
C PRO A 215 -0.88 11.26 1.87
N VAL A 216 -1.39 10.08 2.26
CA VAL A 216 -0.75 9.25 3.28
C VAL A 216 0.46 8.59 2.63
N ASP A 217 1.63 8.72 3.24
CA ASP A 217 2.80 7.90 2.92
C ASP A 217 2.84 6.72 3.92
N PRO A 218 2.55 5.48 3.47
CA PRO A 218 2.45 4.33 4.37
C PRO A 218 3.76 4.03 5.09
N ASP A 219 4.91 4.23 4.47
CA ASP A 219 6.23 3.92 5.03
C ASP A 219 6.52 4.83 6.22
N THR A 220 6.46 6.16 6.01
CA THR A 220 6.66 7.13 7.10
C THR A 220 5.60 6.99 8.18
N THR A 221 4.35 6.71 7.79
CA THR A 221 3.26 6.50 8.75
C THR A 221 3.51 5.27 9.63
N ALA A 222 3.99 4.18 9.05
CA ALA A 222 4.31 2.96 9.79
C ALA A 222 5.47 3.17 10.76
N VAL A 223 6.57 3.77 10.32
CA VAL A 223 7.72 4.06 11.19
C VAL A 223 7.32 5.01 12.33
N ALA A 224 6.48 6.03 12.07
CA ALA A 224 5.98 6.92 13.11
C ALA A 224 5.14 6.18 14.15
N ILE A 225 4.27 5.24 13.75
CA ILE A 225 3.51 4.41 14.69
C ILE A 225 4.44 3.56 15.54
N ILE A 226 5.42 2.88 14.92
CA ILE A 226 6.36 2.03 15.65
C ILE A 226 7.13 2.86 16.67
N ALA A 227 7.72 3.98 16.24
CA ALA A 227 8.48 4.86 17.11
C ALA A 227 7.66 5.39 18.29
N LEU A 228 6.44 5.88 18.06
CA LEU A 228 5.58 6.39 19.13
C LEU A 228 5.21 5.29 20.13
N VAL A 229 4.81 4.11 19.66
CA VAL A 229 4.42 2.99 20.53
C VAL A 229 5.61 2.47 21.33
N VAL A 230 6.79 2.33 20.69
CA VAL A 230 8.03 1.92 21.37
C VAL A 230 8.51 2.99 22.35
N ALA A 231 8.31 4.27 22.06
CA ALA A 231 8.54 5.39 22.98
C ALA A 231 7.56 5.44 24.17
N GLY A 232 6.57 4.53 24.22
CA GLY A 232 5.62 4.42 25.31
C GLY A 232 4.32 5.23 25.12
N GLU A 233 4.09 5.82 23.94
CA GLU A 233 2.81 6.46 23.64
C GLU A 233 1.69 5.40 23.54
N PRO A 234 0.47 5.72 24.01
CA PRO A 234 -0.63 4.76 24.00
C PRO A 234 -0.96 4.29 22.58
N ALA A 235 -1.00 2.97 22.38
CA ALA A 235 -1.37 2.37 21.11
C ALA A 235 -2.79 2.77 20.64
N ASP A 236 -3.71 3.08 21.55
CA ASP A 236 -5.05 3.59 21.28
C ASP A 236 -5.16 5.12 21.40
N GLY A 237 -4.03 5.81 21.60
CA GLY A 237 -3.93 7.26 21.62
C GLY A 237 -4.37 7.88 20.29
N PRO A 238 -4.82 9.15 20.29
CA PRO A 238 -5.44 9.77 19.12
C PRO A 238 -4.54 9.78 17.89
N THR A 239 -3.25 10.07 18.06
CA THR A 239 -2.26 10.10 16.98
C THR A 239 -2.06 8.72 16.37
N VAL A 240 -1.73 7.72 17.19
CA VAL A 240 -1.49 6.33 16.73
C VAL A 240 -2.77 5.74 16.11
N ALA A 241 -3.93 5.94 16.74
CA ALA A 241 -5.20 5.48 16.20
C ALA A 241 -5.52 6.12 14.84
N ALA A 242 -5.33 7.43 14.68
CA ALA A 242 -5.55 8.12 13.40
C ALA A 242 -4.61 7.62 12.29
N ALA A 243 -3.35 7.32 12.64
CA ALA A 243 -2.35 6.78 11.71
C ALA A 243 -2.68 5.35 11.28
N ARG A 244 -3.02 4.46 12.20
CA ARG A 244 -3.51 3.10 11.86
C ARG A 244 -4.77 3.15 11.00
N ALA A 245 -5.69 4.06 11.31
CA ALA A 245 -6.90 4.25 10.54
C ALA A 245 -6.58 4.75 9.12
N ALA A 246 -5.57 5.62 8.97
CA ALA A 246 -5.09 6.08 7.67
C ALA A 246 -4.54 4.92 6.84
N LEU A 247 -3.66 4.09 7.41
CA LEU A 247 -3.15 2.86 6.78
C LEU A 247 -4.28 1.91 6.39
N GLY A 248 -5.21 1.62 7.30
CA GLY A 248 -6.33 0.73 7.02
C GLY A 248 -7.23 1.20 5.87
N ARG A 249 -7.39 2.52 5.69
CA ARG A 249 -8.19 3.11 4.61
C ARG A 249 -7.51 3.10 3.25
N THR A 250 -6.17 3.06 3.21
CA THR A 250 -5.38 3.13 1.98
C THR A 250 -4.95 1.75 1.48
N GLN A 251 -5.30 0.66 2.17
CA GLN A 251 -5.05 -0.69 1.66
C GLN A 251 -5.76 -0.89 0.32
N THR A 252 -5.03 -1.40 -0.67
CA THR A 252 -5.58 -1.70 -1.98
C THR A 252 -6.50 -2.93 -1.91
N PRO A 253 -7.35 -3.15 -2.94
CA PRO A 253 -8.14 -4.37 -3.05
C PRO A 253 -7.30 -5.66 -3.16
N THR A 254 -6.02 -5.54 -3.52
CA THR A 254 -5.06 -6.63 -3.65
C THR A 254 -4.34 -6.97 -2.34
N GLY A 255 -4.46 -6.10 -1.33
CA GLY A 255 -3.95 -6.30 0.03
C GLY A 255 -2.60 -5.65 0.32
N ASP A 256 -1.98 -5.05 -0.69
CA ASP A 256 -0.79 -4.21 -0.58
C ASP A 256 -1.16 -2.74 -0.31
N TRP A 257 -0.14 -1.93 -0.05
CA TRP A 257 -0.25 -0.47 0.01
C TRP A 257 0.48 0.15 -1.16
N ALA A 258 -0.13 1.18 -1.74
CA ALA A 258 0.53 2.01 -2.73
C ALA A 258 1.11 3.26 -2.07
N ALA A 259 2.27 3.72 -2.52
CA ALA A 259 2.73 5.09 -2.29
C ALA A 259 2.08 6.03 -3.30
N ALA A 260 2.26 7.35 -3.13
CA ALA A 260 1.60 8.39 -3.93
C ALA A 260 1.79 8.28 -5.47
N PHE A 261 2.67 7.40 -5.95
CA PHE A 261 3.04 7.27 -7.37
C PHE A 261 3.15 5.82 -7.88
N ASP A 262 2.68 4.80 -7.14
CA ASP A 262 2.70 3.40 -7.57
C ASP A 262 1.33 2.71 -7.46
N ASP A 263 1.19 1.52 -8.05
CA ASP A 263 -0.03 0.69 -8.05
C ASP A 263 -0.01 -0.41 -6.96
N GLY A 264 0.93 -0.29 -6.02
CA GLY A 264 1.20 -1.25 -4.94
C GLY A 264 2.71 -1.39 -4.70
N ASN A 265 3.11 -1.48 -3.43
CA ASN A 265 4.50 -1.48 -3.00
C ASN A 265 4.75 -2.55 -1.92
N PRO A 266 5.67 -3.52 -2.15
CA PRO A 266 6.02 -4.51 -1.13
C PRO A 266 6.70 -3.91 0.10
N ASN A 267 7.45 -2.81 -0.04
CA ASN A 267 8.10 -2.12 1.08
C ASN A 267 7.06 -1.55 2.05
N SER A 268 6.14 -0.73 1.54
CA SER A 268 5.02 -0.19 2.32
C SER A 268 4.19 -1.30 2.97
N THR A 269 3.93 -2.38 2.24
CA THR A 269 3.18 -3.54 2.75
C THR A 269 3.89 -4.23 3.90
N ALA A 270 5.21 -4.39 3.79
CA ALA A 270 6.03 -4.94 4.85
C ALA A 270 6.01 -4.05 6.11
N MET A 271 6.15 -2.74 5.95
CA MET A 271 6.13 -1.80 7.07
C MET A 271 4.80 -1.80 7.83
N VAL A 272 3.67 -1.94 7.13
CA VAL A 272 2.35 -2.09 7.79
C VAL A 272 2.24 -3.42 8.55
N ALA A 273 2.87 -4.49 8.07
CA ALA A 273 2.93 -5.75 8.82
C ALA A 273 3.73 -5.61 10.12
N LEU A 274 4.83 -4.83 10.10
CA LEU A 274 5.60 -4.50 11.29
C LEU A 274 4.77 -3.68 12.29
N VAL A 275 3.93 -2.74 11.83
CA VAL A 275 2.98 -2.04 12.70
C VAL A 275 2.05 -3.01 13.43
N ALA A 276 1.45 -3.96 12.71
CA ALA A 276 0.57 -4.95 13.34
C ALA A 276 1.33 -5.78 14.40
N ALA A 277 2.54 -6.23 14.08
CA ALA A 277 3.38 -7.00 15.00
C ALA A 277 3.80 -6.19 16.24
N THR A 278 4.18 -4.92 16.08
CA THR A 278 4.47 -4.00 17.18
C THR A 278 3.28 -3.85 18.14
N LEU A 279 2.05 -3.96 17.62
CA LEU A 279 0.82 -3.90 18.43
C LEU A 279 0.42 -5.25 19.05
N GLY A 280 1.26 -6.29 18.91
CA GLY A 280 0.96 -7.64 19.38
C GLY A 280 -0.11 -8.36 18.53
N LEU A 281 -0.33 -7.90 17.31
CA LEU A 281 -1.33 -8.43 16.39
C LEU A 281 -0.67 -9.05 15.16
N ARG A 282 -1.43 -9.90 14.46
CA ARG A 282 -1.07 -10.35 13.12
C ARG A 282 -1.61 -9.38 12.09
N VAL A 283 -0.89 -9.18 10.99
CA VAL A 283 -1.38 -8.30 9.92
C VAL A 283 -2.58 -8.91 9.18
N GLU A 284 -2.71 -10.24 9.24
CA GLU A 284 -3.85 -11.03 8.76
C GLU A 284 -5.09 -10.97 9.68
N ASP A 285 -4.95 -10.43 10.90
CA ASP A 285 -6.09 -10.15 11.77
C ASP A 285 -6.59 -8.71 11.51
N PRO A 286 -7.86 -8.49 11.16
CA PRO A 286 -8.34 -7.14 10.88
C PRO A 286 -8.38 -6.21 12.10
N ALA A 287 -8.18 -6.69 13.34
CA ALA A 287 -8.27 -5.89 14.56
C ALA A 287 -7.41 -4.61 14.52
N TRP A 288 -6.20 -4.68 13.95
CA TRP A 288 -5.26 -3.53 13.92
C TRP A 288 -5.84 -2.32 13.16
N ARG A 289 -6.66 -2.56 12.12
CA ARG A 289 -7.33 -1.50 11.34
C ARG A 289 -8.78 -1.28 11.78
N ASP A 290 -9.50 -2.33 12.14
CA ASP A 290 -10.93 -2.28 12.43
C ASP A 290 -11.18 -1.52 13.75
N ALA A 291 -10.30 -1.68 14.75
CA ALA A 291 -10.37 -0.92 16.00
C ALA A 291 -10.00 0.56 15.82
N ALA A 292 -9.16 0.87 14.83
CA ALA A 292 -8.76 2.24 14.51
C ALA A 292 -9.84 2.99 13.71
N ASP A 293 -10.63 2.27 12.92
CA ASP A 293 -11.72 2.83 12.12
C ASP A 293 -12.86 1.82 11.97
N GLU A 294 -13.96 2.03 12.69
CA GLU A 294 -15.17 1.18 12.62
C GLU A 294 -15.78 1.11 11.20
N ARG A 295 -15.38 1.99 10.28
CA ARG A 295 -15.81 1.91 8.87
C ARG A 295 -15.10 0.79 8.12
N LEU A 296 -13.90 0.43 8.57
CA LEU A 296 -13.16 -0.73 8.07
C LEU A 296 -13.71 -2.01 8.69
N ALA A 297 -14.20 -1.92 9.93
CA ALA A 297 -14.87 -3.01 10.60
C ALA A 297 -16.02 -3.54 9.75
N GLY A 298 -15.86 -4.78 9.31
CA GLY A 298 -16.83 -5.46 8.46
C GLY A 298 -16.55 -5.54 6.98
N LEU A 299 -15.45 -4.94 6.52
CA LEU A 299 -14.89 -5.21 5.20
C LEU A 299 -14.03 -6.48 5.27
N PRO A 300 -14.03 -7.33 4.22
CA PRO A 300 -13.02 -8.37 4.08
C PRO A 300 -11.62 -7.75 4.18
N LEU A 301 -10.69 -8.45 4.84
CA LEU A 301 -9.27 -8.11 4.82
C LEU A 301 -8.61 -8.87 3.67
N PRO A 302 -8.21 -8.20 2.57
CA PRO A 302 -7.33 -8.83 1.60
C PRO A 302 -5.98 -9.06 2.28
N SER A 303 -5.47 -10.29 2.18
CA SER A 303 -4.25 -10.74 2.88
C SER A 303 -3.01 -9.96 2.43
N PRO A 304 -2.35 -9.19 3.34
CA PRO A 304 -1.08 -8.52 3.06
C PRO A 304 0.06 -9.51 2.81
N ILE A 305 0.07 -10.65 3.50
CA ILE A 305 1.11 -11.68 3.32
C ILE A 305 1.02 -12.31 1.93
N ARG A 306 -0.20 -12.57 1.47
CA ARG A 306 -0.44 -12.99 0.08
C ARG A 306 -0.09 -11.87 -0.91
N ALA A 307 -0.21 -10.61 -0.51
CA ALA A 307 0.24 -9.51 -1.36
C ALA A 307 1.75 -9.55 -1.57
N LEU A 308 2.54 -9.63 -0.50
CA LEU A 308 4.00 -9.81 -0.57
C LEU A 308 4.39 -11.02 -1.42
N ALA A 309 3.69 -12.15 -1.28
CA ALA A 309 3.94 -13.35 -2.09
C ALA A 309 3.82 -13.12 -3.60
N ARG A 310 2.96 -12.21 -4.07
CA ARG A 310 2.81 -11.91 -5.51
C ARG A 310 3.96 -11.08 -6.08
N TRP A 311 4.68 -10.38 -5.22
CA TRP A 311 5.86 -9.60 -5.58
C TRP A 311 7.13 -10.45 -5.59
N GLN A 312 7.12 -11.63 -4.96
CA GLN A 312 8.24 -12.57 -5.02
C GLN A 312 8.36 -13.19 -6.42
N VAL A 313 9.58 -13.18 -6.98
CA VAL A 313 9.89 -13.74 -8.30
C VAL A 313 10.69 -15.04 -8.20
N ASP A 314 10.89 -15.72 -9.33
CA ASP A 314 11.44 -17.08 -9.39
C ASP A 314 12.85 -17.26 -8.80
N ASP A 315 13.67 -16.21 -8.75
CA ASP A 315 15.02 -16.26 -8.16
C ASP A 315 15.01 -16.06 -6.63
N GLY A 316 13.83 -15.84 -6.04
CA GLY A 316 13.61 -15.67 -4.61
C GLY A 316 13.42 -14.22 -4.16
N HIS A 317 13.88 -13.22 -4.91
CA HIS A 317 13.76 -11.82 -4.48
C HIS A 317 12.34 -11.30 -4.58
N VAL A 318 12.06 -10.24 -3.82
CA VAL A 318 10.80 -9.51 -3.89
C VAL A 318 10.98 -8.33 -4.82
N SER A 319 10.41 -8.43 -6.01
CA SER A 319 10.42 -7.34 -6.99
C SER A 319 9.75 -6.08 -6.45
N SER A 320 10.29 -4.92 -6.80
CA SER A 320 9.81 -3.61 -6.38
C SER A 320 9.70 -2.65 -7.56
N PRO A 321 8.77 -1.69 -7.54
CA PRO A 321 8.78 -0.55 -8.47
C PRO A 321 10.15 0.15 -8.56
N ASN A 322 10.94 0.10 -7.47
CA ASN A 322 12.27 0.69 -7.39
C ASN A 322 13.33 -0.03 -8.24
N ASP A 323 13.12 -1.30 -8.61
CA ASP A 323 14.07 -2.08 -9.41
C ASP A 323 14.33 -1.46 -10.78
N ALA A 324 13.39 -0.64 -11.28
CA ALA A 324 13.55 0.15 -12.49
C ALA A 324 14.74 1.12 -12.43
N TRP A 325 15.22 1.48 -11.23
CA TRP A 325 16.36 2.35 -10.98
C TRP A 325 17.64 1.59 -10.61
N GLY A 326 17.57 0.26 -10.52
CA GLY A 326 18.62 -0.62 -10.06
C GLY A 326 18.09 -1.59 -9.00
N LEU A 327 18.49 -2.85 -9.11
CA LEU A 327 18.16 -3.88 -8.13
C LEU A 327 18.84 -3.55 -6.80
N ASN A 328 18.07 -3.63 -5.71
CA ASN A 328 18.56 -3.47 -4.34
C ASN A 328 17.94 -4.56 -3.44
N THR A 329 18.48 -4.72 -2.23
CA THR A 329 18.06 -5.74 -1.26
C THR A 329 16.88 -5.32 -0.38
N PHE A 330 16.50 -4.05 -0.42
CA PHE A 330 15.61 -3.39 0.54
C PHE A 330 14.21 -4.03 0.59
N ALA A 331 13.59 -4.25 -0.58
CA ALA A 331 12.27 -4.88 -0.68
C ALA A 331 12.27 -6.32 -0.16
N THR A 332 13.30 -7.10 -0.48
CA THR A 332 13.43 -8.48 0.00
C THR A 332 13.68 -8.51 1.50
N ALA A 333 14.55 -7.64 2.03
CA ALA A 333 14.84 -7.56 3.46
C ALA A 333 13.59 -7.20 4.28
N GLN A 334 12.87 -6.14 3.92
CA GLN A 334 11.65 -5.75 4.62
C GLN A 334 10.54 -6.80 4.50
N ALA A 335 10.38 -7.44 3.34
CA ALA A 335 9.43 -8.53 3.21
C ALA A 335 9.78 -9.72 4.13
N LEU A 336 11.06 -10.10 4.26
CA LEU A 336 11.49 -11.13 5.21
C LEU A 336 11.16 -10.74 6.66
N GLN A 337 11.42 -9.49 7.05
CA GLN A 337 11.03 -8.96 8.37
C GLN A 337 9.51 -9.09 8.58
N ALA A 338 8.69 -8.69 7.61
CA ALA A 338 7.24 -8.77 7.69
C ALA A 338 6.70 -10.21 7.83
N ILE A 339 7.26 -11.16 7.08
CA ILE A 339 6.87 -12.58 7.15
C ILE A 339 7.25 -13.19 8.52
N ALA A 340 8.43 -12.85 9.03
CA ALA A 340 8.87 -13.26 10.36
C ALA A 340 7.99 -12.65 11.45
N ALA A 341 7.70 -11.35 11.35
CA ALA A 341 6.87 -10.61 12.30
C ALA A 341 5.43 -11.15 12.37
N ASP A 342 4.78 -11.46 11.24
CA ASP A 342 3.45 -12.10 11.22
C ASP A 342 3.45 -13.52 11.84
N SER A 343 4.63 -14.14 11.92
CA SER A 343 4.85 -15.41 12.61
C SER A 343 5.25 -15.25 14.09
N GLY A 344 5.37 -14.02 14.59
CA GLY A 344 5.70 -13.69 15.98
C GLY A 344 7.17 -13.37 16.25
N ALA A 345 8.04 -13.36 15.22
CA ALA A 345 9.44 -13.00 15.33
C ALA A 345 9.64 -11.49 15.07
N TRP A 346 9.35 -10.67 16.08
CA TRP A 346 9.54 -9.22 16.07
C TRP A 346 10.02 -8.73 17.45
N PRO A 347 11.07 -7.90 17.56
CA PRO A 347 11.64 -7.49 18.84
C PRO A 347 10.79 -6.46 19.60
N TYR A 348 9.96 -5.68 18.90
CA TYR A 348 9.29 -4.52 19.47
C TYR A 348 7.80 -4.76 19.75
N VAL A 349 7.44 -5.95 20.23
CA VAL A 349 6.03 -6.30 20.50
C VAL A 349 5.52 -5.63 21.79
N VAL A 350 4.44 -4.86 21.67
CA VAL A 350 3.68 -4.26 22.77
C VAL A 350 2.31 -4.91 22.84
N ASP A 351 1.93 -5.44 24.01
CA ASP A 351 0.56 -5.93 24.25
C ASP A 351 -0.40 -4.75 24.36
N ALA A 352 -0.94 -4.33 23.22
CA ALA A 352 -1.78 -3.16 23.10
C ALA A 352 -3.24 -3.39 23.53
N GLY A 353 -3.65 -4.64 23.80
CA GLY A 353 -5.03 -4.96 24.17
C GLY A 353 -6.09 -4.55 23.14
N ILE A 354 -5.71 -4.45 21.86
CA ILE A 354 -6.59 -4.01 20.77
C ILE A 354 -7.50 -5.17 20.34
N GLU A 355 -8.80 -4.94 20.37
CA GLU A 355 -9.81 -5.89 19.90
C GLU A 355 -10.60 -5.32 18.73
N ALA A 356 -10.93 -6.16 17.75
CA ALA A 356 -11.80 -5.76 16.64
C ALA A 356 -13.21 -5.42 17.15
N PRO A 357 -13.80 -4.29 16.75
CA PRO A 357 -15.15 -3.92 17.17
C PRO A 357 -16.18 -4.91 16.62
N ALA A 358 -17.13 -5.28 17.49
CA ALA A 358 -18.23 -6.15 17.11
C ALA A 358 -19.21 -5.44 16.17
N VAL A 359 -19.13 -5.72 14.87
CA VAL A 359 -20.06 -5.17 13.87
C VAL A 359 -21.18 -6.15 13.53
N ASN A 360 -22.39 -5.64 13.31
CA ASN A 360 -23.54 -6.46 12.90
C ASN A 360 -23.52 -6.72 11.37
N ALA A 361 -24.42 -7.60 10.90
CA ALA A 361 -24.52 -7.97 9.49
C ALA A 361 -24.88 -6.80 8.56
N ASP A 362 -25.65 -5.82 9.05
CA ASP A 362 -26.08 -4.67 8.28
C ASP A 362 -24.93 -3.67 8.11
N ARG A 363 -24.13 -3.41 9.16
CA ARG A 363 -22.88 -2.63 9.08
C ARG A 363 -21.97 -3.14 7.99
N ARG A 364 -21.67 -4.46 8.04
CA ARG A 364 -20.81 -5.14 7.07
C ARG A 364 -21.33 -4.98 5.64
N LEU A 365 -22.63 -5.19 5.44
CA LEU A 365 -23.26 -5.03 4.12
C LEU A 365 -23.18 -3.58 3.63
N VAL A 366 -23.46 -2.60 4.49
CA VAL A 366 -23.41 -1.18 4.13
C VAL A 366 -21.99 -0.77 3.77
N ASN A 367 -20.98 -1.14 4.57
CA ASN A 367 -19.59 -0.84 4.30
C ASN A 367 -19.14 -1.47 2.97
N ALA A 368 -19.49 -2.72 2.71
CA ALA A 368 -19.17 -3.38 1.44
C ALA A 368 -19.85 -2.70 0.24
N LEU A 369 -21.13 -2.32 0.37
CA LEU A 369 -21.85 -1.57 -0.66
C LEU A 369 -21.20 -0.22 -0.95
N TYR A 370 -20.78 0.51 0.10
CA TYR A 370 -20.07 1.77 -0.04
C TYR A 370 -18.72 1.57 -0.74
N LEU A 371 -17.94 0.56 -0.35
CA LEU A 371 -16.65 0.28 -0.97
C LEU A 371 -16.83 -0.08 -2.45
N ASP A 372 -17.68 -1.06 -2.77
CA ASP A 372 -17.84 -1.54 -4.15
C ASP A 372 -18.57 -0.55 -5.08
N LEU A 373 -19.39 0.36 -4.54
CA LEU A 373 -20.14 1.33 -5.35
C LEU A 373 -19.45 2.70 -5.40
N LEU A 374 -18.89 3.16 -4.29
CA LEU A 374 -18.39 4.52 -4.14
C LEU A 374 -16.85 4.58 -3.99
N GLY A 375 -16.19 3.45 -3.80
CA GLY A 375 -14.73 3.38 -3.69
C GLY A 375 -14.20 3.79 -2.31
N ARG A 376 -15.05 3.86 -1.29
CA ARG A 376 -14.65 4.14 0.10
C ARG A 376 -15.61 3.49 1.09
N PRO A 377 -15.22 3.26 2.35
CA PRO A 377 -16.14 2.91 3.42
C PRO A 377 -17.19 4.01 3.70
N ALA A 378 -18.34 3.61 4.26
CA ALA A 378 -19.35 4.55 4.74
C ALA A 378 -18.81 5.34 5.93
N ASP A 379 -19.10 6.64 6.02
CA ASP A 379 -18.85 7.38 7.26
C ASP A 379 -19.82 6.94 8.37
N ALA A 380 -19.49 7.26 9.63
CA ALA A 380 -20.27 6.79 10.78
C ALA A 380 -21.77 7.18 10.71
N ALA A 381 -22.07 8.39 10.23
CA ALA A 381 -23.44 8.87 10.10
C ALA A 381 -24.19 8.18 8.97
N GLY A 382 -23.55 8.03 7.80
CA GLY A 382 -24.10 7.31 6.65
C GLY A 382 -24.35 5.84 6.96
N ALA A 383 -23.41 5.19 7.64
CA ALA A 383 -23.56 3.80 8.06
C ALA A 383 -24.72 3.63 9.04
N ALA A 384 -24.80 4.45 10.09
CA ALA A 384 -25.90 4.41 11.06
C ALA A 384 -27.27 4.68 10.42
N PHE A 385 -27.33 5.60 9.44
CA PHE A 385 -28.55 5.86 8.68
C PHE A 385 -29.01 4.62 7.92
N TRP A 386 -28.14 3.98 7.14
CA TRP A 386 -28.52 2.81 6.34
C TRP A 386 -28.82 1.58 7.19
N GLU A 387 -28.13 1.39 8.31
CA GLU A 387 -28.49 0.37 9.30
C GLU A 387 -29.89 0.57 9.84
N GLY A 388 -30.24 1.80 10.23
CA GLY A 388 -31.59 2.14 10.69
C GLY A 388 -32.66 1.85 9.63
N GLU A 389 -32.36 2.16 8.36
CA GLU A 389 -33.26 1.86 7.24
C GLU A 389 -33.40 0.34 6.99
N LEU A 390 -32.31 -0.42 7.03
CA LEU A 390 -32.32 -1.88 6.89
C LEU A 390 -33.12 -2.52 8.03
N ALA A 391 -32.90 -2.07 9.26
CA ALA A 391 -33.66 -2.50 10.43
C ALA A 391 -35.16 -2.15 10.33
N ALA A 392 -35.50 -1.03 9.67
CA ALA A 392 -36.88 -0.64 9.38
C ALA A 392 -37.52 -1.41 8.20
N GLY A 393 -36.81 -2.37 7.61
CA GLY A 393 -37.32 -3.26 6.55
C GLY A 393 -36.97 -2.81 5.13
N ARG A 394 -36.14 -1.79 4.96
CA ARG A 394 -35.59 -1.44 3.64
C ARG A 394 -34.71 -2.58 3.15
N THR A 395 -34.75 -2.85 1.85
CA THR A 395 -33.98 -3.96 1.26
C THR A 395 -32.57 -3.52 0.86
N PRO A 396 -31.59 -4.44 0.86
CA PRO A 396 -30.25 -4.17 0.30
C PRO A 396 -30.27 -3.58 -1.12
N ALA A 397 -31.20 -4.05 -1.96
CA ALA A 397 -31.39 -3.53 -3.31
C ALA A 397 -31.90 -2.09 -3.36
N GLU A 398 -32.63 -1.63 -2.35
CA GLU A 398 -33.03 -0.23 -2.24
C GLU A 398 -31.90 0.66 -1.73
N VAL A 399 -31.03 0.14 -0.86
CA VAL A 399 -29.79 0.83 -0.44
C VAL A 399 -28.84 0.98 -1.62
N ALA A 400 -28.51 -0.11 -2.31
CA ALA A 400 -27.65 -0.08 -3.51
C ALA A 400 -28.21 0.85 -4.60
N ARG A 401 -29.53 0.88 -4.79
CA ARG A 401 -30.19 1.80 -5.73
C ARG A 401 -30.05 3.26 -5.30
N ALA A 402 -30.14 3.56 -4.02
CA ALA A 402 -29.94 4.91 -3.51
C ALA A 402 -28.48 5.36 -3.72
N LEU A 403 -27.51 4.50 -3.39
CA LEU A 403 -26.08 4.78 -3.56
C LEU A 403 -25.69 5.02 -5.02
N THR A 404 -26.16 4.15 -5.94
CA THR A 404 -25.93 4.31 -7.40
C THR A 404 -26.62 5.54 -8.02
N GLY A 405 -27.51 6.20 -7.28
CA GLY A 405 -28.14 7.46 -7.69
C GLY A 405 -27.39 8.72 -7.26
N THR A 406 -26.34 8.58 -6.44
CA THR A 406 -25.60 9.71 -5.89
C THR A 406 -24.68 10.37 -6.92
N ARG A 407 -24.28 11.62 -6.64
CA ARG A 407 -23.23 12.31 -7.40
C ARG A 407 -21.88 11.60 -7.27
N GLU A 408 -21.60 11.05 -6.09
CA GLU A 408 -20.36 10.34 -5.79
C GLU A 408 -20.19 9.08 -6.64
N TYR A 409 -21.23 8.27 -6.76
CA TYR A 409 -21.22 7.11 -7.68
C TYR A 409 -20.94 7.55 -9.12
N ALA A 410 -21.54 8.66 -9.55
CA ALA A 410 -21.34 9.18 -10.89
C ALA A 410 -19.90 9.66 -11.14
N ILE A 411 -19.24 10.24 -10.12
CA ILE A 411 -17.83 10.61 -10.17
C ILE A 411 -16.97 9.35 -10.33
N ARG A 412 -17.21 8.32 -9.52
CA ARG A 412 -16.47 7.05 -9.61
C ARG A 412 -16.56 6.43 -11.01
N VAL A 413 -17.76 6.33 -11.55
CA VAL A 413 -18.00 5.79 -12.91
C VAL A 413 -17.30 6.60 -14.00
N ALA A 414 -17.16 7.91 -13.82
CA ALA A 414 -16.46 8.79 -14.76
C ALA A 414 -14.94 8.56 -14.70
N HIS A 415 -14.34 8.50 -13.51
CA HIS A 415 -12.92 8.21 -13.35
C HIS A 415 -12.56 6.81 -13.86
N ASP A 416 -13.32 5.78 -13.51
CA ASP A 416 -13.10 4.41 -14.01
C ASP A 416 -13.13 4.35 -15.55
N GLY A 417 -13.96 5.18 -16.19
CA GLY A 417 -14.01 5.30 -17.64
C GLY A 417 -12.80 6.02 -18.23
N ALA A 418 -12.37 7.12 -17.60
CA ALA A 418 -11.23 7.92 -18.06
C ALA A 418 -9.93 7.13 -17.96
N GLU A 419 -9.69 6.47 -16.84
CA GLU A 419 -8.53 5.59 -16.66
C GLU A 419 -8.48 4.51 -17.74
N ARG A 420 -9.63 3.85 -17.99
CA ARG A 420 -9.70 2.75 -18.94
C ARG A 420 -9.59 3.16 -20.41
N TYR A 421 -10.16 4.30 -20.79
CA TYR A 421 -10.33 4.66 -22.21
C TYR A 421 -9.47 5.84 -22.66
N LEU A 422 -9.03 6.70 -21.73
CA LEU A 422 -8.14 7.83 -22.00
C LEU A 422 -6.71 7.58 -21.48
N GLY A 423 -6.53 6.68 -20.50
CA GLY A 423 -5.24 6.49 -19.83
C GLY A 423 -4.82 7.69 -18.98
N GLY A 424 -5.78 8.50 -18.52
CA GLY A 424 -5.51 9.74 -17.78
C GLY A 424 -6.74 10.28 -17.06
N GLU A 425 -6.57 11.44 -16.40
CA GLU A 425 -7.61 12.07 -15.57
C GLU A 425 -8.49 13.06 -16.35
N LEU A 426 -9.72 13.26 -15.86
CA LEU A 426 -10.63 14.28 -16.36
C LEU A 426 -10.34 15.63 -15.71
N THR A 427 -10.46 16.71 -16.48
CA THR A 427 -10.53 18.06 -15.92
C THR A 427 -11.82 18.24 -15.11
N ALA A 428 -11.86 19.25 -14.23
CA ALA A 428 -13.05 19.52 -13.41
C ALA A 428 -14.33 19.77 -14.25
N ALA A 429 -14.20 20.43 -15.41
CA ALA A 429 -15.33 20.69 -16.30
C ALA A 429 -15.83 19.41 -16.99
N GLU A 430 -14.91 18.57 -17.47
CA GLU A 430 -15.24 17.28 -18.08
C GLU A 430 -15.87 16.33 -17.05
N LEU A 431 -15.39 16.35 -15.81
CA LEU A 431 -15.96 15.57 -14.72
C LEU A 431 -17.40 15.97 -14.42
N ASP A 432 -17.72 17.27 -14.40
CA ASP A 432 -19.09 17.75 -14.17
C ASP A 432 -20.06 17.34 -15.28
N GLU A 433 -19.61 17.38 -16.54
CA GLU A 433 -20.39 16.88 -17.67
C GLU A 433 -20.57 15.37 -17.59
N ALA A 434 -19.49 14.62 -17.35
CA ALA A 434 -19.50 13.17 -17.23
C ALA A 434 -20.46 12.71 -16.12
N VAL A 435 -20.45 13.39 -14.98
CA VAL A 435 -21.37 13.09 -13.87
C VAL A 435 -22.83 13.35 -14.25
N THR A 436 -23.09 14.44 -14.98
CA THR A 436 -24.44 14.73 -15.50
C THR A 436 -24.93 13.60 -16.41
N ASP A 437 -24.06 13.09 -17.28
CA ASP A 437 -24.37 11.97 -18.16
C ASP A 437 -24.63 10.67 -17.41
N VAL A 438 -23.77 10.30 -16.46
CA VAL A 438 -23.94 9.07 -15.67
C VAL A 438 -25.27 9.10 -14.90
N ARG A 439 -25.58 10.22 -14.23
CA ARG A 439 -26.84 10.36 -13.48
C ARG A 439 -28.07 10.35 -14.38
N ALA A 440 -27.95 10.78 -15.64
CA ALA A 440 -28.99 10.68 -16.64
C ALA A 440 -29.06 9.31 -17.34
N GLY A 441 -28.20 8.35 -16.96
CA GLY A 441 -28.16 7.01 -17.56
C GLY A 441 -27.47 6.96 -18.93
N ARG A 442 -26.72 8.00 -19.31
CA ARG A 442 -25.99 8.12 -20.58
C ARG A 442 -24.54 7.63 -20.49
N ARG A 443 -24.25 6.70 -19.58
CA ARG A 443 -22.89 6.17 -19.38
C ARG A 443 -22.26 5.62 -20.67
N THR A 444 -23.01 4.88 -21.48
CA THR A 444 -22.46 4.36 -22.75
C THR A 444 -22.04 5.48 -23.70
N ALA A 445 -22.83 6.56 -23.78
CA ALA A 445 -22.48 7.71 -24.61
C ALA A 445 -21.26 8.47 -24.08
N LEU A 446 -21.11 8.57 -22.75
CA LEU A 446 -19.88 9.09 -22.13
C LEU A 446 -18.65 8.27 -22.56
N TYR A 447 -18.70 6.95 -22.38
CA TYR A 447 -17.58 6.08 -22.74
C TYR A 447 -17.31 6.05 -24.25
N GLY A 448 -18.36 6.18 -25.07
CA GLY A 448 -18.22 6.33 -26.51
C GLY A 448 -17.51 7.63 -26.91
N ARG A 449 -17.68 8.72 -26.15
CA ARG A 449 -16.89 9.95 -26.34
C ARG A 449 -15.43 9.76 -25.93
N MET A 450 -15.18 9.12 -24.78
CA MET A 450 -13.82 8.83 -24.32
C MET A 450 -13.05 7.96 -25.32
N LEU A 451 -13.67 6.89 -25.82
CA LEU A 451 -13.08 6.02 -26.85
C LEU A 451 -12.88 6.68 -28.21
N ALA A 452 -13.52 7.82 -28.46
CA ALA A 452 -13.40 8.56 -29.71
C ALA A 452 -12.30 9.62 -29.67
N GLU A 453 -11.71 9.85 -28.50
CA GLU A 453 -10.66 10.84 -28.28
C GLU A 453 -9.36 10.44 -29.01
N GLY A 454 -8.57 11.45 -29.42
CA GLY A 454 -7.34 11.25 -30.18
C GLY A 454 -7.49 11.42 -31.69
N ASP A 455 -6.34 11.51 -32.38
CA ASP A 455 -6.21 11.86 -33.79
C ASP A 455 -5.71 10.71 -34.68
N ALA A 456 -5.58 9.50 -34.13
CA ALA A 456 -5.17 8.31 -34.86
C ALA A 456 -5.99 8.12 -36.15
N PRO A 457 -5.40 7.59 -37.24
CA PRO A 457 -6.12 7.20 -38.45
C PRO A 457 -7.33 6.31 -38.17
N ALA A 458 -8.38 6.39 -38.99
CA ALA A 458 -9.67 5.72 -38.71
C ALA A 458 -9.54 4.20 -38.62
N ASP A 459 -8.63 3.58 -39.38
CA ASP A 459 -8.34 2.15 -39.38
C ASP A 459 -7.57 1.71 -38.13
N GLU A 460 -6.52 2.45 -37.74
CA GLU A 460 -5.77 2.22 -36.50
C GLU A 460 -6.67 2.38 -35.27
N TRP A 461 -7.42 3.49 -35.22
CA TRP A 461 -8.41 3.75 -34.18
C TRP A 461 -9.49 2.67 -34.13
N ALA A 462 -10.00 2.22 -35.27
CA ALA A 462 -11.03 1.18 -35.32
C ALA A 462 -10.52 -0.16 -34.76
N ALA A 463 -9.26 -0.54 -35.04
CA ALA A 463 -8.66 -1.74 -34.48
C ALA A 463 -8.58 -1.67 -32.94
N ASP A 464 -8.11 -0.54 -32.40
CA ASP A 464 -8.03 -0.31 -30.96
C ASP A 464 -9.40 -0.21 -30.29
N LEU A 465 -10.41 0.34 -30.98
CA LEU A 465 -11.77 0.43 -30.48
C LEU A 465 -12.33 -0.95 -30.08
N PHE A 466 -12.15 -1.98 -30.92
CA PHE A 466 -12.62 -3.33 -30.59
C PHE A 466 -11.86 -3.93 -29.41
N ARG A 467 -10.55 -3.68 -29.31
CA ARG A 467 -9.73 -4.14 -28.18
C ARG A 467 -10.17 -3.46 -26.88
N LEU A 468 -10.38 -2.15 -26.87
CA LEU A 468 -10.77 -1.43 -25.65
C LEU A 468 -12.24 -1.68 -25.26
N ALA A 469 -13.15 -1.65 -26.23
CA ALA A 469 -14.60 -1.79 -26.00
C ALA A 469 -15.02 -3.25 -25.79
N LEU A 470 -14.47 -4.20 -26.56
CA LEU A 470 -14.89 -5.60 -26.57
C LEU A 470 -13.80 -6.58 -26.07
N GLY A 471 -12.53 -6.15 -25.98
CA GLY A 471 -11.35 -6.96 -25.62
C GLY A 471 -11.14 -8.18 -26.49
N ARG A 472 -11.37 -7.97 -27.78
CA ARG A 472 -10.87 -8.80 -28.86
C ARG A 472 -10.39 -7.89 -29.98
N GLU A 473 -9.59 -8.42 -30.88
CA GLU A 473 -9.26 -7.72 -32.12
C GLU A 473 -10.50 -7.60 -33.01
N GLY A 474 -10.60 -6.46 -33.71
CA GLY A 474 -11.58 -6.29 -34.77
C GLY A 474 -11.19 -7.12 -35.98
N SER A 475 -12.14 -7.82 -36.60
CA SER A 475 -11.89 -8.45 -37.89
C SER A 475 -11.73 -7.38 -38.99
N ASP A 476 -11.17 -7.74 -40.14
CA ASP A 476 -11.07 -6.83 -41.30
C ASP A 476 -12.44 -6.22 -41.68
N ALA A 477 -13.51 -7.01 -41.55
CA ALA A 477 -14.87 -6.55 -41.80
C ALA A 477 -15.39 -5.57 -40.73
N ASP A 478 -15.04 -5.80 -39.46
CA ASP A 478 -15.39 -4.91 -38.35
C ASP A 478 -14.71 -3.53 -38.52
N VAL A 479 -13.40 -3.55 -38.84
CA VAL A 479 -12.60 -2.35 -39.08
C VAL A 479 -13.12 -1.59 -40.29
N ALA A 480 -13.33 -2.28 -41.43
CA ALA A 480 -13.88 -1.65 -42.64
C ALA A 480 -15.25 -1.00 -42.39
N TRP A 481 -16.13 -1.65 -41.61
CA TRP A 481 -17.44 -1.08 -41.27
C TRP A 481 -17.32 0.23 -40.47
N ILE A 482 -16.40 0.29 -39.51
CA ILE A 482 -16.15 1.51 -38.73
C ILE A 482 -15.62 2.61 -39.66
N VAL A 483 -14.55 2.32 -40.41
CA VAL A 483 -13.88 3.25 -41.31
C VAL A 483 -14.86 3.83 -42.32
N ASP A 484 -15.60 2.98 -43.05
CA ASP A 484 -16.59 3.42 -44.02
C ASP A 484 -17.67 4.33 -43.40
N SER A 485 -18.09 4.04 -42.16
CA SER A 485 -19.12 4.82 -41.49
C SER A 485 -18.63 6.18 -41.00
N VAL A 486 -17.36 6.30 -40.63
CA VAL A 486 -16.74 7.53 -40.13
C VAL A 486 -16.26 8.40 -41.29
N ASP A 487 -15.47 7.84 -42.21
CA ASP A 487 -14.92 8.56 -43.36
C ASP A 487 -16.01 8.95 -44.36
N GLY A 488 -17.05 8.11 -44.48
CA GLY A 488 -18.26 8.43 -45.24
C GLY A 488 -19.17 9.48 -44.58
N GLY A 489 -18.85 9.94 -43.37
CA GLY A 489 -19.60 10.97 -42.63
C GLY A 489 -20.96 10.51 -42.08
N ALA A 490 -21.25 9.20 -42.11
CA ALA A 490 -22.51 8.66 -41.61
C ALA A 490 -22.59 8.64 -40.07
N ARG A 491 -21.43 8.53 -39.40
CA ARG A 491 -21.29 8.60 -37.95
C ARG A 491 -20.08 9.44 -37.56
N THR A 492 -20.15 10.11 -36.43
CA THR A 492 -18.95 10.57 -35.73
C THR A 492 -18.23 9.39 -35.07
N ARG A 493 -16.93 9.53 -34.75
CA ARG A 493 -16.20 8.52 -33.96
C ARG A 493 -16.93 8.15 -32.67
N ALA A 494 -17.45 9.14 -31.94
CA ALA A 494 -18.22 8.90 -30.72
C ALA A 494 -19.51 8.10 -30.96
N GLN A 495 -20.22 8.35 -32.07
CA GLN A 495 -21.40 7.58 -32.44
C GLN A 495 -21.05 6.14 -32.85
N ALA A 496 -19.94 5.94 -33.56
CA ALA A 496 -19.45 4.61 -33.92
C ALA A 496 -18.98 3.82 -32.69
N ALA A 497 -18.20 4.42 -31.79
CA ALA A 497 -17.77 3.81 -30.53
C ALA A 497 -18.97 3.47 -29.62
N THR A 498 -19.93 4.39 -29.49
CA THR A 498 -21.19 4.13 -28.76
C THR A 498 -21.94 2.94 -29.36
N ALA A 499 -22.00 2.83 -30.69
CA ALA A 499 -22.66 1.70 -31.36
C ALA A 499 -21.97 0.36 -31.09
N VAL A 500 -20.64 0.33 -31.00
CA VAL A 500 -19.88 -0.86 -30.61
C VAL A 500 -20.16 -1.25 -29.16
N LEU A 501 -20.15 -0.29 -28.23
CA LEU A 501 -20.48 -0.53 -26.82
C LEU A 501 -21.94 -1.00 -26.62
N ASP A 502 -22.89 -0.42 -27.36
CA ASP A 502 -24.30 -0.81 -27.35
C ASP A 502 -24.59 -2.07 -28.17
N SER A 503 -23.60 -2.68 -28.82
CA SER A 503 -23.81 -3.97 -29.46
C SER A 503 -24.20 -5.05 -28.44
N SER A 504 -24.76 -6.16 -28.90
CA SER A 504 -25.05 -7.31 -28.02
C SER A 504 -23.77 -7.85 -27.37
N GLU A 505 -22.64 -7.74 -28.07
CA GLU A 505 -21.33 -8.14 -27.58
C GLU A 505 -20.82 -7.19 -26.50
N GLY A 506 -20.84 -5.88 -26.75
CA GLY A 506 -20.41 -4.85 -25.79
C GLY A 506 -21.22 -4.88 -24.50
N ARG A 507 -22.55 -4.93 -24.61
CA ARG A 507 -23.43 -5.14 -23.44
C ARG A 507 -23.12 -6.45 -22.73
N GLY A 508 -22.87 -7.52 -23.46
CA GLY A 508 -22.57 -8.82 -22.89
C GLY A 508 -21.22 -8.87 -22.17
N ARG A 509 -20.21 -8.14 -22.64
CA ARG A 509 -18.94 -7.97 -21.95
C ARG A 509 -19.15 -7.20 -20.65
N TRP A 510 -19.82 -6.06 -20.70
CA TRP A 510 -20.05 -5.24 -19.52
C TRP A 510 -20.84 -5.96 -18.42
N VAL A 511 -21.86 -6.76 -18.80
CA VAL A 511 -22.57 -7.64 -17.85
C VAL A 511 -21.61 -8.64 -17.21
N SER A 512 -20.72 -9.24 -18.00
CA SER A 512 -19.76 -10.25 -17.50
C SER A 512 -18.72 -9.62 -16.57
N GLU A 513 -18.24 -8.41 -16.87
CA GLU A 513 -17.39 -7.61 -16.00
C GLU A 513 -18.10 -7.31 -14.67
N THR A 514 -19.33 -6.81 -14.72
CA THR A 514 -20.07 -6.48 -13.49
C THR A 514 -20.27 -7.70 -12.58
N TYR A 515 -20.53 -8.89 -13.14
CA TYR A 515 -20.61 -10.13 -12.34
C TYR A 515 -19.26 -10.51 -11.73
N ARG A 516 -18.15 -10.37 -12.45
CA ARG A 516 -16.82 -10.65 -11.90
C ARG A 516 -16.47 -9.67 -10.79
N ASP A 517 -16.72 -8.39 -11.00
CA ASP A 517 -16.30 -7.34 -10.08
C ASP A 517 -17.11 -7.38 -8.79
N ARG A 518 -18.42 -7.72 -8.87
CA ARG A 518 -19.32 -7.65 -7.71
C ARG A 518 -19.65 -8.99 -7.09
N LEU A 519 -19.68 -10.06 -7.89
CA LEU A 519 -20.03 -11.40 -7.41
C LEU A 519 -18.85 -12.39 -7.48
N ARG A 520 -17.66 -11.93 -7.90
CA ARG A 520 -16.44 -12.75 -7.97
C ARG A 520 -16.63 -14.06 -8.77
N ARG A 521 -17.55 -14.05 -9.75
CA ARG A 521 -17.84 -15.18 -10.64
C ARG A 521 -18.26 -14.73 -12.04
N HIS A 522 -18.34 -15.68 -12.97
CA HIS A 522 -18.89 -15.42 -14.30
C HIS A 522 -20.43 -15.43 -14.30
N ALA A 523 -21.02 -14.57 -15.13
CA ALA A 523 -22.44 -14.61 -15.44
C ALA A 523 -22.77 -15.88 -16.24
N GLY A 524 -23.81 -16.60 -15.86
CA GLY A 524 -24.37 -17.70 -16.64
C GLY A 524 -25.00 -17.21 -17.94
N ALA A 525 -25.14 -18.10 -18.93
CA ALA A 525 -25.67 -17.74 -20.25
C ALA A 525 -27.07 -17.08 -20.19
N ALA A 526 -27.95 -17.58 -19.31
CA ALA A 526 -29.29 -17.02 -19.12
C ALA A 526 -29.27 -15.63 -18.44
N GLU A 527 -28.42 -15.45 -17.43
CA GLU A 527 -28.23 -14.16 -16.75
C GLU A 527 -27.72 -13.10 -17.72
N ARG A 528 -26.68 -13.45 -18.49
CA ARG A 528 -26.11 -12.59 -19.53
C ARG A 528 -27.16 -12.22 -20.58
N ALA A 529 -27.89 -13.20 -21.11
CA ALA A 529 -28.93 -12.96 -22.12
C ALA A 529 -30.06 -12.05 -21.58
N PHE A 530 -30.49 -12.27 -20.34
CA PHE A 530 -31.50 -11.44 -19.69
C PHE A 530 -31.04 -9.98 -19.61
N TRP A 531 -29.85 -9.74 -19.06
CA TRP A 531 -29.34 -8.38 -18.86
C TRP A 531 -29.00 -7.66 -20.16
N VAL A 532 -28.42 -8.36 -21.15
CA VAL A 532 -28.21 -7.81 -22.50
C VAL A 532 -29.54 -7.36 -23.09
N GLY A 533 -30.60 -8.15 -22.95
CA GLY A 533 -31.94 -7.78 -23.40
C GLY A 533 -32.56 -6.59 -22.65
N GLN A 534 -32.32 -6.45 -21.34
CA GLN A 534 -32.79 -5.31 -20.56
C GLN A 534 -32.09 -4.02 -20.97
N LEU A 535 -30.76 -4.05 -21.06
CA LEU A 535 -29.95 -2.93 -21.56
C LEU A 535 -30.33 -2.59 -23.01
N GLY A 536 -30.61 -3.63 -23.82
CA GLY A 536 -31.24 -3.59 -25.15
C GLY A 536 -32.40 -2.61 -25.28
N ARG A 537 -33.25 -2.55 -24.25
CA ARG A 537 -34.48 -1.76 -24.19
C ARG A 537 -34.28 -0.39 -23.54
N GLY A 538 -33.03 0.06 -23.37
CA GLY A 538 -32.71 1.36 -22.79
C GLY A 538 -32.76 1.40 -21.27
N ARG A 539 -32.68 0.25 -20.58
CA ARG A 539 -32.58 0.25 -19.11
C ARG A 539 -31.28 0.93 -18.69
N ASN A 540 -31.36 1.86 -17.74
CA ASN A 540 -30.18 2.54 -17.18
C ASN A 540 -29.19 1.48 -16.64
N PRO A 541 -27.93 1.47 -17.08
CA PRO A 541 -26.96 0.48 -16.61
C PRO A 541 -26.71 0.48 -15.09
N SER A 542 -26.79 1.63 -14.41
CA SER A 542 -26.68 1.70 -12.94
C SER A 542 -27.74 0.85 -12.23
N HIS A 543 -28.87 0.57 -12.90
CA HIS A 543 -29.89 -0.33 -12.37
C HIS A 543 -29.41 -1.78 -12.28
N LEU A 544 -28.63 -2.26 -13.25
CA LEU A 544 -28.04 -3.60 -13.20
C LEU A 544 -27.06 -3.69 -12.03
N VAL A 545 -26.19 -2.69 -11.88
CA VAL A 545 -25.22 -2.61 -10.78
C VAL A 545 -25.94 -2.65 -9.43
N ALA A 546 -26.98 -1.83 -9.26
CA ALA A 546 -27.78 -1.81 -8.04
C ALA A 546 -28.49 -3.14 -7.74
N GLN A 547 -29.00 -3.83 -8.76
CA GLN A 547 -29.63 -5.15 -8.56
C GLN A 547 -28.63 -6.22 -8.16
N ILE A 548 -27.45 -6.24 -8.78
CA ILE A 548 -26.39 -7.21 -8.45
C ILE A 548 -25.86 -6.95 -7.04
N ALA A 549 -25.49 -5.71 -6.72
CA ALA A 549 -25.01 -5.32 -5.39
C ALA A 549 -26.09 -5.50 -4.31
N GLY A 550 -27.36 -5.38 -4.67
CA GLY A 550 -28.50 -5.62 -3.77
C GLY A 550 -28.92 -7.08 -3.61
N SER A 551 -28.24 -8.03 -4.26
CA SER A 551 -28.69 -9.43 -4.34
C SER A 551 -28.35 -10.24 -3.08
N ALA A 552 -29.09 -11.34 -2.86
CA ALA A 552 -28.77 -12.30 -1.80
C ALA A 552 -27.40 -12.96 -2.00
N GLU A 553 -26.96 -13.09 -3.24
CA GLU A 553 -25.64 -13.63 -3.58
C GLU A 553 -24.53 -12.67 -3.16
N TYR A 554 -24.65 -11.39 -3.51
CA TYR A 554 -23.73 -10.36 -3.05
C TYR A 554 -23.63 -10.34 -1.52
N ARG A 555 -24.78 -10.37 -0.84
CA ARG A 555 -24.84 -10.45 0.62
C ARG A 555 -24.11 -11.67 1.18
N SER A 556 -24.19 -12.82 0.51
CA SER A 556 -23.53 -14.05 0.97
C SER A 556 -22.00 -14.00 0.78
N LEU A 557 -21.53 -13.24 -0.22
CA LEU A 557 -20.10 -13.01 -0.45
C LEU A 557 -19.51 -12.02 0.56
N THR A 558 -20.25 -10.97 0.91
CA THR A 558 -19.78 -9.93 1.85
C THR A 558 -19.99 -10.31 3.31
N LEU A 559 -20.94 -11.20 3.59
CA LEU A 559 -21.19 -11.78 4.91
C LEU A 559 -20.93 -13.28 4.86
N PRO A 560 -19.67 -13.74 4.75
CA PRO A 560 -19.41 -15.17 4.86
C PRO A 560 -19.97 -15.63 6.22
N THR A 561 -20.94 -16.55 6.18
CA THR A 561 -21.39 -17.23 7.40
C THR A 561 -20.17 -17.84 8.04
N VAL A 562 -19.82 -17.37 9.24
CA VAL A 562 -18.84 -18.02 10.10
C VAL A 562 -19.21 -19.50 10.13
N ARG A 563 -18.32 -20.35 9.61
CA ARG A 563 -18.47 -21.81 9.68
C ARG A 563 -17.76 -22.33 10.91
#